data_AF-A0A183CXF4-F1
#
_entry.id   AF-A0A183CXF4-F1
#
_cell.length_a   1.000
_cell.length_b   1.000
_cell.length_c   1.000
_cell.angle_alpha   90.00
_cell.angle_beta   90.00
_cell.angle_gamma   90.00
#
_symmetry.space_group_name_H-M   'P 1'
#
loop_
_entity.id
_entity.type
_entity.pdbx_description
1 polymer ?
#
loop_
_entity_poly.entity_id
_entity_poly.type
_entity_poly.pdbx_seq_one_letter_code
_entity_poly.pdbx_strand_id
1 'polypeptide(L)'
;MPHLHLIATLLSIVANVEEQKRLARQSEVFLSMAQNVHCRCSLFLLDRENSELVAEVFEKNGSSDEYLTEIRMPISLGIVGQVATTGQMMNVKEAYR
;
A
#
# COMPACT_ATOMS: atom_id res chain seq x y z
N MET A 1 -4.28 -39.59 -3.55
CA MET A 1 -5.53 -39.16 -2.89
C MET A 1 -5.70 -37.66 -3.12
N PRO A 2 -6.39 -37.24 -4.19
CA PRO A 2 -6.46 -35.84 -4.66
C PRO A 2 -7.04 -34.85 -3.63
N HIS A 3 -7.88 -35.32 -2.70
CA HIS A 3 -8.44 -34.48 -1.63
C HIS A 3 -7.39 -33.98 -0.64
N LEU A 4 -6.33 -34.75 -0.36
CA LEU A 4 -5.27 -34.34 0.57
C LEU A 4 -4.43 -33.19 -0.02
N HIS A 5 -4.24 -33.21 -1.34
CA HIS A 5 -3.54 -32.14 -2.06
C HIS A 5 -4.34 -30.84 -2.06
N LEU A 6 -5.67 -30.94 -2.28
CA LEU A 6 -6.57 -29.79 -2.21
C LEU A 6 -6.54 -29.10 -0.84
N ILE A 7 -6.54 -29.88 0.25
CA ILE A 7 -6.47 -29.35 1.62
C ILE A 7 -5.14 -28.62 1.85
N ALA A 8 -4.01 -29.17 1.40
CA ALA A 8 -2.71 -28.52 1.53
C ALA A 8 -2.65 -27.19 0.78
N THR A 9 -3.19 -27.13 -0.43
CA THR A 9 -3.27 -25.90 -1.23
C THR A 9 -4.18 -24.86 -0.58
N LEU A 10 -5.32 -25.26 0.00
CA LEU A 10 -6.19 -24.33 0.71
C LEU A 10 -5.52 -23.75 1.96
N LEU A 11 -4.77 -24.56 2.72
CA LEU A 11 -4.04 -24.09 3.89
C LEU A 11 -2.93 -23.11 3.52
N SER A 12 -2.19 -23.35 2.43
CA SER A 12 -1.15 -22.42 1.99
C SER A 12 -1.74 -21.09 1.50
N ILE A 13 -2.88 -21.12 0.80
CA ILE A 13 -3.62 -19.91 0.41
C ILE A 13 -4.06 -19.14 1.65
N VAL A 14 -4.67 -19.80 2.64
CA VAL A 14 -5.14 -19.16 3.88
C VAL A 14 -3.96 -18.55 4.66
N ALA A 15 -2.85 -19.27 4.81
CA ALA A 15 -1.66 -18.76 5.47
C ALA A 15 -1.09 -17.53 4.76
N ASN A 16 -1.02 -17.57 3.42
CA ASN A 16 -0.57 -16.44 2.62
C ASN A 16 -1.50 -15.24 2.76
N VAL A 17 -2.82 -15.44 2.75
CA VAL A 17 -3.81 -14.36 2.98
C VAL A 17 -3.66 -13.74 4.36
N GLU A 18 -3.41 -14.55 5.39
CA GLU A 18 -3.22 -14.05 6.76
C GLU A 18 -1.93 -13.22 6.89
N GLU A 19 -0.83 -13.65 6.26
CA GLU A 19 0.41 -12.87 6.19
C GLU A 19 0.20 -11.53 5.48
N GLN A 20 -0.53 -11.52 4.36
CA GLN A 20 -0.86 -10.30 3.63
C GLN A 20 -1.67 -9.32 4.49
N LYS A 21 -2.69 -9.82 5.22
CA LYS A 21 -3.48 -9.00 6.16
C LYS A 21 -2.62 -8.41 7.28
N ARG A 22 -1.65 -9.17 7.79
CA ARG A 22 -0.73 -8.69 8.83
C ARG A 22 0.13 -7.53 8.32
N LEU A 23 0.66 -7.64 7.10
CA LEU A 23 1.46 -6.58 6.47
C LEU A 23 0.65 -5.31 6.25
N ALA A 24 -0.59 -5.44 5.77
CA ALA A 24 -1.50 -4.31 5.59
C ALA A 24 -1.76 -3.58 6.91
N ARG A 25 -2.09 -4.29 8.00
CA ARG A 25 -2.28 -3.70 9.33
C ARG A 25 -1.02 -3.03 9.87
N GLN A 26 0.16 -3.61 9.64
CA GLN A 26 1.43 -3.00 10.05
C GLN A 26 1.69 -1.68 9.33
N SER A 27 1.38 -1.62 8.03
CA SER A 27 1.43 -0.38 7.26
C SER A 27 0.48 0.69 7.81
N GLU A 28 -0.76 0.31 8.12
CA GLU A 28 -1.78 1.21 8.69
C GLU A 28 -1.34 1.80 10.04
N VAL A 29 -0.83 0.96 10.94
CA VAL A 29 -0.30 1.38 12.25
C VAL A 29 0.90 2.32 12.08
N PHE A 30 1.82 2.02 11.16
CA PHE A 30 2.98 2.88 10.89
C PHE A 30 2.56 4.26 10.38
N LEU A 31 1.62 4.32 9.43
CA LEU A 31 1.10 5.57 8.89
C LEU A 31 0.36 6.38 9.97
N SER A 32 -0.44 5.72 10.82
CA SER A 32 -1.13 6.34 11.95
C SER A 32 -0.14 6.93 12.98
N MET A 33 0.94 6.22 13.29
CA MET A 33 1.99 6.73 14.18
C MET A 33 2.67 7.98 13.60
N ALA A 34 2.93 8.01 12.29
CA ALA A 34 3.55 9.17 11.64
C ALA A 34 2.65 10.43 11.66
N GLN A 35 1.33 10.26 11.56
CA GLN A 35 0.36 11.36 11.66
C GLN A 35 0.42 12.07 13.02
N ASN A 36 0.69 11.34 14.12
CA ASN A 36 0.83 11.93 15.46
C ASN A 36 2.05 12.87 15.59
N VAL A 37 2.98 12.85 14.63
CA VAL A 37 4.18 13.69 14.61
C VAL A 37 4.00 14.92 13.67
N HIS A 38 2.77 15.23 13.24
CA HIS A 38 2.47 16.24 12.21
C HIS A 38 3.09 15.96 10.82
N CYS A 39 3.49 14.71 10.56
CA CYS A 39 3.94 14.27 9.25
C CYS A 39 2.79 13.65 8.47
N ARG A 40 2.57 14.12 7.23
CA ARG A 40 1.68 13.44 6.27
C ARG A 40 2.50 12.38 5.54
N CYS A 41 2.18 11.11 5.77
CA CYS A 41 2.81 9.98 5.12
C CYS A 41 1.78 9.24 4.25
N SER A 42 2.23 8.70 3.13
CA SER A 42 1.45 7.86 2.23
C SER A 42 2.32 6.70 1.78
N LEU A 43 1.74 5.50 1.71
CA LEU A 43 2.41 4.33 1.14
C LEU A 43 1.84 4.08 -0.25
N PHE A 44 2.74 3.89 -1.22
CA PHE A 44 2.39 3.46 -2.57
C PHE A 44 2.94 2.05 -2.79
N LEU A 45 2.08 1.16 -3.27
CA LEU A 45 2.41 -0.19 -3.71
C LEU A 45 2.69 -0.18 -5.21
N LEU A 46 3.70 -0.95 -5.63
CA LEU A 46 4.06 -1.08 -7.04
C LEU A 46 3.28 -2.23 -7.69
N ASP A 47 2.41 -1.90 -8.62
CA ASP A 47 1.77 -2.84 -9.54
C ASP A 47 2.66 -2.99 -10.79
N ARG A 48 3.41 -4.09 -10.86
CA ARG A 48 4.34 -4.36 -11.97
C ARG A 48 3.64 -4.77 -13.25
N GLU A 49 2.45 -5.37 -13.15
CA GLU A 49 1.72 -5.87 -14.31
C GLU A 49 1.19 -4.70 -15.14
N ASN A 50 0.67 -3.68 -14.45
CA ASN A 50 0.13 -2.48 -15.09
C ASN A 50 1.12 -1.31 -15.16
N SER A 51 2.31 -1.45 -14.55
CA SER A 51 3.30 -0.37 -14.40
C SER A 51 2.73 0.87 -13.68
N GLU A 52 1.97 0.62 -12.62
CA GLU A 52 1.27 1.63 -11.82
C GLU A 52 1.75 1.63 -10.36
N LEU A 53 1.55 2.77 -9.71
CA LEU A 53 1.67 2.95 -8.27
C LEU A 53 0.25 3.11 -7.70
N VAL A 54 -0.05 2.32 -6.68
CA VAL A 54 -1.37 2.26 -6.04
C VAL A 54 -1.25 2.67 -4.58
N ALA A 55 -2.07 3.62 -4.13
CA ALA A 55 -2.16 3.98 -2.72
C ALA A 55 -3.62 3.94 -2.26
N GLU A 56 -3.87 3.33 -1.11
CA GLU A 56 -5.18 3.40 -0.46
C GLU A 56 -5.26 4.68 0.37
N VAL A 57 -6.36 5.41 0.21
CA VAL A 57 -6.67 6.61 0.98
C VAL A 57 -7.96 6.36 1.76
N PHE A 58 -7.86 6.54 3.07
CA PHE A 58 -9.00 6.55 3.97
C PHE A 58 -9.60 7.96 3.97
N GLU A 59 -10.73 8.14 3.29
CA GLU A 59 -11.51 9.37 3.38
C GLU A 59 -12.54 9.23 4.50
N LYS A 60 -12.36 10.00 5.57
CA LYS A 60 -13.32 10.05 6.67
C LYS A 60 -14.35 11.14 6.38
N ASN A 61 -15.32 10.84 5.53
CA ASN A 61 -16.48 11.70 5.39
C ASN A 61 -17.31 11.59 6.66
N GLY A 62 -17.76 12.69 7.26
CA GLY A 62 -18.37 12.74 8.60
C GLY A 62 -19.63 11.90 8.89
N SER A 63 -20.00 10.99 8.00
CA SER A 63 -20.91 9.85 8.19
C SER A 63 -20.12 8.61 8.61
N SER A 64 -20.69 7.72 9.41
CA SER A 64 -20.04 6.53 9.98
C SER A 64 -19.44 5.50 8.99
N ASP A 65 -19.48 5.77 7.69
CA ASP A 65 -19.01 4.90 6.63
C ASP A 65 -17.67 5.42 6.09
N GLU A 66 -16.57 4.81 6.57
CA GLU A 66 -15.24 4.98 5.98
C GLU A 66 -15.21 4.22 4.66
N TYR A 67 -15.00 4.92 3.53
CA TYR A 67 -14.78 4.28 2.23
C TYR A 67 -13.30 4.36 1.86
N LEU A 68 -12.75 3.20 1.48
CA LEU A 68 -11.40 3.08 0.92
C LEU A 68 -11.44 3.56 -0.53
N THR A 69 -10.68 4.60 -0.84
CA THR A 69 -10.48 5.06 -2.22
C THR A 69 -9.07 4.70 -2.67
N GLU A 70 -8.93 4.06 -3.83
CA GLU A 70 -7.61 3.81 -4.44
C GLU A 70 -7.19 4.98 -5.32
N ILE A 71 -5.98 5.48 -5.11
CA ILE A 71 -5.28 6.38 -6.04
C ILE A 71 -4.32 5.56 -6.89
N ARG A 72 -4.42 5.70 -8.21
CA ARG A 72 -3.53 5.06 -9.18
C ARG A 72 -2.81 6.09 -10.02
N MET A 73 -1.52 5.88 -10.25
CA MET A 73 -0.70 6.73 -11.10
C MET A 73 0.38 5.92 -11.83
N PRO A 74 0.83 6.34 -13.04
CA PRO A 74 1.92 5.67 -13.73
C PRO A 74 3.22 5.69 -12.91
N ILE A 75 3.99 4.59 -12.96
CA ILE A 75 5.30 4.50 -12.28
C ILE A 75 6.32 5.54 -12.78
N SER A 76 6.12 6.11 -13.97
CA SER A 76 7.00 7.13 -14.54
C SER A 76 6.74 8.55 -14.00
N LEU A 77 5.69 8.76 -13.20
CA LEU A 77 5.22 10.10 -12.83
C LEU A 77 5.69 10.51 -11.41
N GLY A 78 6.15 11.75 -11.29
CA GLY A 78 6.35 12.43 -10.01
C GLY A 78 7.49 11.87 -9.15
N ILE A 79 7.57 12.35 -7.90
CA ILE A 79 8.64 11.98 -6.95
C ILE A 79 8.59 10.49 -6.63
N VAL A 80 7.38 9.96 -6.39
CA VAL A 80 7.19 8.54 -6.05
C VAL A 80 7.60 7.65 -7.22
N GLY A 81 7.23 8.02 -8.45
CA GLY A 81 7.64 7.31 -9.66
C GLY A 81 9.15 7.29 -9.87
N GLN A 82 9.81 8.42 -9.64
CA GLN A 82 11.27 8.50 -9.72
C GLN A 82 11.97 7.59 -8.69
N VAL A 83 11.48 7.57 -7.44
CA VAL A 83 12.00 6.68 -6.40
C VAL A 83 11.72 5.21 -6.76
N ALA A 84 10.51 4.90 -7.25
CA ALA A 84 10.13 3.53 -7.64
C ALA A 84 10.97 3.00 -8.81
N THR A 85 11.35 3.87 -9.76
CA THR A 85 12.15 3.50 -10.93
C THR A 85 13.64 3.35 -10.59
N THR A 86 14.17 4.22 -9.73
CA THR A 86 15.62 4.28 -9.44
C THR A 86 16.05 3.51 -8.19
N GLY A 87 15.12 3.25 -7.26
CA GLY A 87 15.42 2.71 -5.94
C GLY A 87 16.21 3.66 -5.02
N GLN A 88 16.42 4.92 -5.44
CA GLN A 88 17.19 5.90 -4.68
C GLN A 88 16.28 6.79 -3.83
N MET A 89 16.66 7.00 -2.56
CA MET A 89 15.98 7.95 -1.69
C MET A 89 16.07 9.37 -2.27
N MET A 90 14.94 10.08 -2.28
CA MET A 90 14.88 11.47 -2.70
C MET A 90 14.35 12.35 -1.57
N ASN A 91 15.14 13.36 -1.18
CA ASN A 91 14.73 14.40 -0.24
C ASN A 91 14.46 15.70 -1.01
N VAL A 92 13.19 16.10 -1.10
CA VAL A 92 12.78 17.31 -1.81
C VAL A 92 12.66 18.46 -0.81
N LYS A 93 13.55 19.46 -0.94
CA LYS A 93 13.63 20.59 -0.01
C LYS A 93 12.47 21.58 -0.14
N GLU A 94 11.90 21.72 -1.34
CA GLU A 94 10.76 22.61 -1.62
C GLU A 94 9.82 21.92 -2.63
N ALA A 95 8.73 21.32 -2.14
CA ALA A 95 7.79 20.56 -2.98
C ALA A 95 6.52 21.34 -3.38
N TYR A 96 6.34 22.56 -2.87
CA TYR A 96 5.09 23.33 -2.97
C TYR A 96 5.28 24.77 -3.48
N ARG A 97 6.37 25.04 -4.19
CA ARG A 97 6.56 26.31 -4.90
C ARG A 97 6.21 26.18 -6.37
#